data_AF-A0A699Z6G8-F1
#
_entry.id   AF-A0A699Z6G8-F1
#
_cell.length_a   1.000
_cell.length_b   1.000
_cell.length_c   1.000
_cell.angle_alpha   90.00
_cell.angle_beta   90.00
_cell.angle_gamma   90.00
#
_symmetry.space_group_name_H-M   'P 1'
#
loop_
_entity.id
_entity.type
_entity.pdbx_description
1 polymer ?
#
loop_
_entity_poly.entity_id
_entity_poly.type
_entity_poly.pdbx_seq_one_letter_code
_entity_poly.pdbx_strand_id
1 'polypeptide(L)'
;MFFPLQGKVQLKRPDVKFWLMIVNITGTTGHGDADMVPYRLYFGRIVAEYNHVVAQRYALSSRPFIGPTSMNAEMAFIMCNQAQVRAGQLVLDPYMGTGSIGVAMAYHGAQVMGTDVDMKVIKLGKTTAKGEHVNVYSNFQHYGTRGRLAGLLRLDLHTHPFRRDLQEGAASDIALQQAPDHNGESGGI
;
A
#
# COMPACT_ATOMS: atom_id res chain seq x y z
N MET A 1 -38.00 8.37 -20.71
CA MET A 1 -36.60 8.49 -21.17
C MET A 1 -36.33 7.33 -22.12
N PHE A 2 -35.96 7.61 -23.37
CA PHE A 2 -35.70 6.59 -24.39
C PHE A 2 -34.19 6.56 -24.66
N PHE A 3 -33.56 5.38 -24.51
CA PHE A 3 -32.16 5.16 -24.85
C PHE A 3 -32.09 4.50 -26.23
N PRO A 4 -31.59 5.17 -27.29
CA PRO A 4 -31.52 4.62 -28.63
C PRO A 4 -30.33 3.66 -28.79
N LEU A 5 -30.20 2.69 -27.89
CA LEU A 5 -29.19 1.64 -28.00
C LEU A 5 -29.62 0.66 -29.08
N GLN A 6 -28.79 0.54 -30.11
CA GLN A 6 -29.00 -0.41 -31.19
C GLN A 6 -28.22 -1.70 -30.91
N GLY A 7 -28.81 -2.85 -31.23
CA GLY A 7 -28.18 -4.15 -31.05
C GLY A 7 -29.03 -5.15 -30.29
N LYS A 8 -28.54 -6.40 -30.21
CA LYS A 8 -29.22 -7.49 -29.50
C LYS A 8 -28.92 -7.44 -28.01
N VAL A 9 -29.93 -7.68 -27.18
CA VAL A 9 -29.73 -7.87 -25.74
C VAL A 9 -28.97 -9.18 -25.51
N GLN A 10 -27.78 -9.09 -24.89
CA GLN A 10 -26.95 -10.26 -24.54
C GLN A 10 -26.66 -10.29 -23.05
N LEU A 11 -27.18 -11.31 -22.35
CA LEU A 11 -27.05 -11.40 -20.89
C LEU A 11 -25.73 -12.04 -20.43
N LYS A 12 -25.09 -12.89 -21.25
CA LYS A 12 -23.89 -13.64 -20.86
C LYS A 12 -22.59 -12.85 -21.02
N ARG A 13 -22.48 -12.11 -22.12
CA ARG A 13 -21.28 -11.33 -22.48
C ARG A 13 -21.68 -9.97 -23.04
N PRO A 14 -22.28 -9.09 -22.22
CA PRO A 14 -22.69 -7.77 -22.67
C PRO A 14 -21.47 -6.87 -22.94
N ASP A 15 -21.52 -6.10 -24.02
CA ASP A 15 -20.55 -5.03 -24.28
C ASP A 15 -20.78 -3.82 -23.36
N VAL A 16 -22.03 -3.61 -22.95
CA VAL A 16 -22.43 -2.52 -22.06
C VAL A 16 -23.33 -3.07 -20.96
N LYS A 17 -22.95 -2.79 -19.71
CA LYS A 17 -23.75 -3.13 -18.53
C LYS A 17 -24.41 -1.87 -17.98
N PHE A 18 -25.65 -2.01 -17.52
CA PHE A 18 -26.41 -0.96 -16.85
C PHE A 18 -26.82 -1.41 -15.46
N TRP A 19 -26.82 -0.48 -14.52
CA TRP A 19 -27.34 -0.67 -13.17
C TRP A 19 -28.56 0.19 -12.95
N LEU A 20 -29.56 -0.40 -12.29
CA LEU A 20 -30.67 0.31 -11.67
C LEU A 20 -30.49 0.19 -10.15
N MET A 21 -30.20 1.31 -9.50
CA MET A 21 -30.14 1.41 -8.05
C MET A 21 -31.42 2.03 -7.54
N ILE A 22 -32.09 1.35 -6.62
CA ILE A 22 -33.32 1.81 -5.97
C ILE A 22 -32.98 2.10 -4.52
N VAL A 23 -33.06 3.37 -4.13
CA VAL A 23 -32.76 3.82 -2.76
C VAL A 23 -34.06 4.07 -2.03
N ASN A 24 -34.24 3.35 -0.92
CA ASN A 24 -35.31 3.61 0.02
C ASN A 24 -34.83 4.61 1.09
N ILE A 25 -35.58 5.69 1.31
CA ILE A 25 -35.22 6.78 2.24
C ILE A 25 -36.02 6.69 3.55
N THR A 26 -36.80 5.63 3.74
CA THR A 26 -37.59 5.43 4.96
C THR A 26 -36.68 5.05 6.13
N GLY A 27 -36.24 6.02 6.94
CA GLY A 27 -35.50 5.71 8.17
C GLY A 27 -34.77 6.83 8.92
N THR A 28 -34.65 8.05 8.41
CA THR A 28 -33.85 9.11 9.10
C THR A 28 -34.66 10.08 9.96
N THR A 29 -35.99 10.01 9.91
CA THR A 29 -36.86 10.79 10.80
C THR A 29 -37.72 9.81 11.59
N GLY A 30 -37.33 9.54 12.84
CA GLY A 30 -38.30 9.06 13.81
C GLY A 30 -39.50 10.01 13.79
N HIS A 31 -40.70 9.47 13.99
CA HIS A 31 -42.01 10.11 13.87
C HIS A 31 -42.67 10.01 12.48
N GLY A 32 -43.38 8.90 12.26
CA GLY A 32 -44.77 8.95 11.77
C GLY A 32 -45.07 8.94 10.28
N ASP A 33 -44.13 9.28 9.38
CA ASP A 33 -44.44 9.49 7.95
C ASP A 33 -43.56 8.65 6.99
N ALA A 34 -43.26 7.41 7.38
CA ALA A 34 -42.42 6.51 6.59
C ALA A 34 -43.04 6.13 5.22
N ASP A 35 -44.34 6.28 5.00
CA ASP A 35 -44.99 5.79 3.78
C ASP A 35 -45.06 6.81 2.62
N MET A 36 -44.58 8.05 2.80
CA MET A 36 -44.71 9.12 1.79
C MET A 36 -43.43 9.51 1.05
N VAL A 37 -42.27 8.92 1.36
CA VAL A 37 -41.03 9.29 0.64
C VAL A 37 -40.84 8.41 -0.60
N PRO A 38 -40.92 8.97 -1.83
CA PRO A 38 -40.78 8.16 -3.04
C PRO A 38 -39.38 7.57 -3.14
N TYR A 39 -39.30 6.32 -3.62
CA TYR A 39 -38.03 5.70 -3.97
C TYR A 39 -37.23 6.61 -4.90
N ARG A 40 -35.92 6.76 -4.65
CA ARG A 40 -35.02 7.35 -5.64
C ARG A 40 -34.47 6.26 -6.53
N LEU A 41 -34.73 6.38 -7.83
CA LEU A 41 -34.22 5.48 -8.84
C LEU A 41 -33.04 6.14 -9.56
N TYR A 42 -31.90 5.46 -9.57
CA TYR A 42 -30.72 5.85 -10.33
C TYR A 42 -30.45 4.80 -11.39
N PHE A 43 -30.53 5.20 -12.65
CA PHE A 43 -30.18 4.35 -13.79
C PHE A 43 -28.91 4.88 -14.45
N GLY A 44 -27.94 4.01 -14.68
CA GLY A 44 -26.66 4.42 -15.25
C GLY A 44 -25.91 3.29 -15.94
N ARG A 45 -24.97 3.67 -16.79
CA ARG A 45 -24.00 2.76 -17.42
C ARG A 45 -22.86 2.49 -16.45
N ILE A 46 -22.46 1.23 -16.31
CA ILE A 46 -21.25 0.88 -15.59
C ILE A 46 -20.03 1.34 -16.40
N VAL A 47 -19.18 2.18 -15.81
CA VAL A 47 -17.94 2.67 -16.44
C VAL A 47 -16.68 1.97 -15.95
N ALA A 48 -16.73 1.42 -14.74
CA ALA A 48 -15.67 0.64 -14.13
C ALA A 48 -16.27 -0.33 -13.11
N GLU A 49 -15.61 -1.47 -12.93
CA GLU A 49 -15.95 -2.47 -11.93
C GLU A 49 -14.70 -2.77 -11.09
N TYR A 50 -14.91 -3.21 -9.87
CA TYR A 50 -13.83 -3.67 -9.01
C TYR A 50 -13.12 -4.89 -9.63
N ASN A 51 -11.79 -4.86 -9.64
CA ASN A 51 -10.97 -5.93 -10.20
C ASN A 51 -10.50 -6.89 -9.09
N HIS A 52 -11.33 -7.89 -8.81
CA HIS A 52 -11.04 -8.94 -7.81
C HIS A 52 -9.75 -9.73 -8.12
N VAL A 53 -9.37 -9.86 -9.39
CA VAL A 53 -8.15 -10.57 -9.79
C VAL A 53 -6.91 -9.84 -9.27
N VAL A 54 -6.91 -8.51 -9.34
CA VAL A 54 -5.81 -7.69 -8.80
C VAL A 54 -5.76 -7.81 -7.29
N ALA A 55 -6.90 -7.68 -6.60
CA ALA A 55 -6.93 -7.79 -5.14
C ALA A 55 -6.45 -9.17 -4.64
N GLN A 56 -6.86 -10.25 -5.31
CA GLN A 56 -6.40 -11.60 -4.98
C GLN A 56 -4.90 -11.78 -5.26
N ARG A 57 -4.42 -11.28 -6.40
CA ARG A 57 -2.99 -11.36 -6.76
C ARG A 57 -2.10 -10.64 -5.75
N TYR A 58 -2.54 -9.52 -5.20
CA TYR A 58 -1.76 -8.71 -4.26
C TYR A 58 -2.11 -8.99 -2.78
N ALA A 59 -2.99 -9.96 -2.51
CA ALA A 59 -3.38 -10.34 -1.16
C ALA A 59 -2.16 -10.65 -0.30
N LEU A 60 -2.20 -10.26 0.98
CA LEU A 60 -1.05 -10.43 1.87
C LEU A 60 -0.56 -11.88 1.93
N SER A 61 -1.45 -12.86 1.94
CA SER A 61 -1.09 -14.30 1.96
C SER A 61 -0.23 -14.76 0.78
N SER A 62 -0.26 -14.05 -0.35
CA SER A 62 0.57 -14.37 -1.53
C SER A 62 2.02 -13.89 -1.41
N ARG A 63 2.29 -12.99 -0.46
CA ARG A 63 3.52 -12.19 -0.44
C ARG A 63 4.67 -12.93 0.25
N PRO A 64 5.88 -12.97 -0.34
CA PRO A 64 7.03 -13.62 0.28
C PRO A 64 7.49 -12.97 1.59
N PHE A 65 7.54 -11.63 1.63
CA PHE A 65 7.99 -10.87 2.79
C PHE A 65 6.85 -10.06 3.41
N ILE A 66 6.43 -10.45 4.61
CA ILE A 66 5.34 -9.85 5.39
C ILE A 66 5.82 -9.55 6.81
N GLY A 67 5.45 -8.38 7.30
CA GLY A 67 5.62 -7.95 8.68
C GLY A 67 4.26 -7.77 9.38
N PRO A 68 4.24 -7.63 10.71
CA PRO A 68 3.01 -7.60 11.52
C PRO A 68 2.06 -6.44 11.16
N THR A 69 2.60 -5.33 10.66
CA THR A 69 1.85 -4.11 10.31
C THR A 69 1.72 -3.91 8.79
N SER A 70 1.88 -4.97 7.99
CA SER A 70 1.77 -4.85 6.53
C SER A 70 0.35 -4.45 6.13
N MET A 71 0.22 -3.33 5.41
CA MET A 71 -1.07 -2.86 4.88
C MET A 71 -1.70 -3.89 3.93
N ASN A 72 -3.02 -4.07 4.00
CA ASN A 72 -3.74 -4.93 3.07
C ASN A 72 -3.73 -4.34 1.64
N ALA A 73 -3.90 -5.21 0.65
CA ALA A 73 -3.80 -4.82 -0.76
C ALA A 73 -4.79 -3.72 -1.13
N GLU A 74 -6.07 -3.88 -0.78
CA GLU A 74 -7.13 -2.96 -1.20
C GLU A 74 -6.90 -1.53 -0.69
N MET A 75 -6.53 -1.36 0.57
CA MET A 75 -6.23 -0.03 1.10
C MET A 75 -4.97 0.57 0.46
N ALA A 76 -3.94 -0.25 0.18
CA ALA A 76 -2.76 0.20 -0.55
C ALA A 76 -3.12 0.76 -1.95
N PHE A 77 -4.00 0.08 -2.68
CA PHE A 77 -4.48 0.54 -3.98
C PHE A 77 -5.37 1.79 -3.87
N ILE A 78 -6.25 1.87 -2.89
CA ILE A 78 -7.07 3.06 -2.63
C ILE A 78 -6.18 4.27 -2.32
N MET A 79 -5.16 4.11 -1.49
CA MET A 79 -4.20 5.18 -1.16
C MET A 79 -3.42 5.63 -2.40
N CYS A 80 -3.00 4.71 -3.28
CA CYS A 80 -2.35 5.07 -4.54
C CYS A 80 -3.29 5.86 -5.46
N ASN A 81 -4.57 5.51 -5.50
CA ASN A 81 -5.57 6.25 -6.27
C ASN A 81 -5.78 7.66 -5.69
N GLN A 82 -5.88 7.79 -4.36
CA GLN A 82 -5.99 9.08 -3.68
C GLN A 82 -4.77 9.97 -3.93
N ALA A 83 -3.57 9.38 -3.92
CA ALA A 83 -2.32 10.05 -4.26
C ALA A 83 -2.12 10.27 -5.78
N GLN A 84 -3.08 9.84 -6.61
CA GLN A 84 -3.07 9.96 -8.07
C GLN A 84 -1.79 9.40 -8.71
N VAL A 85 -1.29 8.28 -8.17
CA VAL A 85 -0.08 7.61 -8.65
C VAL A 85 -0.26 7.16 -10.09
N ARG A 86 0.69 7.54 -10.95
CA ARG A 86 0.70 7.22 -12.38
C ARG A 86 2.10 6.90 -12.88
N ALA A 87 2.15 6.23 -14.03
CA ALA A 87 3.40 5.92 -14.71
C ALA A 87 4.24 7.17 -14.98
N GLY A 88 5.56 7.03 -14.83
CA GLY A 88 6.54 8.11 -15.01
C GLY A 88 6.77 9.00 -13.79
N GLN A 89 6.02 8.82 -12.70
CA GLN A 89 6.27 9.52 -11.44
C GLN A 89 7.31 8.78 -10.59
N LEU A 90 8.08 9.54 -9.80
CA LEU A 90 8.79 9.04 -8.64
C LEU A 90 7.94 9.34 -7.40
N VAL A 91 7.60 8.31 -6.64
CA VAL A 91 6.74 8.42 -5.45
C VAL A 91 7.49 7.90 -4.23
N LEU A 92 7.37 8.63 -3.13
CA LEU A 92 8.02 8.31 -1.85
C LEU A 92 7.00 7.72 -0.88
N ASP A 93 7.30 6.55 -0.33
CA ASP A 93 6.64 6.03 0.86
C ASP A 93 7.51 6.31 2.10
N PRO A 94 7.13 7.24 2.99
CA PRO A 94 7.94 7.61 4.15
C PRO A 94 7.99 6.53 5.25
N TYR A 95 7.15 5.49 5.16
CA TYR A 95 7.07 4.38 6.11
C TYR A 95 6.89 3.05 5.38
N MET A 96 7.86 2.74 4.52
CA MET A 96 7.80 1.66 3.54
C MET A 96 7.42 0.31 4.15
N GLY A 97 7.94 -0.02 5.34
CA GLY A 97 7.77 -1.33 5.93
C GLY A 97 8.11 -2.44 4.93
N THR A 98 7.27 -3.46 4.85
CA THR A 98 7.44 -4.56 3.87
C THR A 98 7.08 -4.18 2.42
N GLY A 99 6.77 -2.92 2.15
CA GLY A 99 6.52 -2.37 0.82
C GLY A 99 5.09 -2.51 0.33
N SER A 100 4.09 -2.57 1.22
CA SER A 100 2.69 -2.77 0.81
C SER A 100 2.14 -1.70 -0.11
N ILE A 101 2.35 -0.43 0.22
CA ILE A 101 1.92 0.67 -0.64
C ILE A 101 2.86 0.76 -1.85
N GLY A 102 4.17 0.60 -1.65
CA GLY A 102 5.16 0.59 -2.73
C GLY A 102 4.86 -0.39 -3.87
N VAL A 103 4.45 -1.65 -3.59
CA VAL A 103 4.10 -2.58 -4.68
C VAL A 103 2.84 -2.17 -5.44
N ALA A 104 1.89 -1.49 -4.78
CA ALA A 104 0.71 -0.92 -5.44
C ALA A 104 1.10 0.28 -6.31
N MET A 105 1.95 1.18 -5.82
CA MET A 105 2.50 2.28 -6.62
C MET A 105 3.20 1.76 -7.89
N ALA A 106 3.99 0.70 -7.73
CA ALA A 106 4.69 0.05 -8.84
C ALA A 106 3.73 -0.62 -9.83
N TYR A 107 2.59 -1.16 -9.38
CA TYR A 107 1.52 -1.64 -10.27
C TYR A 107 0.98 -0.53 -11.17
N HIS A 108 0.80 0.68 -10.62
CA HIS A 108 0.39 1.87 -11.39
C HIS A 108 1.51 2.43 -12.31
N GLY A 109 2.68 1.78 -12.33
CA GLY A 109 3.78 2.11 -13.24
C GLY A 109 4.75 3.16 -12.70
N ALA A 110 4.58 3.63 -11.47
CA ALA A 110 5.48 4.61 -10.85
C ALA A 110 6.82 3.99 -10.44
N GLN A 111 7.86 4.83 -10.40
CA GLN A 111 9.10 4.56 -9.68
C GLN A 111 8.88 4.84 -8.19
N VAL A 112 9.40 3.97 -7.35
CA VAL A 112 9.13 3.95 -5.91
C VAL A 112 10.42 4.13 -5.15
N MET A 113 10.43 5.09 -4.24
CA MET A 113 11.43 5.23 -3.20
C MET A 113 10.75 4.98 -1.85
N GLY A 114 11.39 4.21 -0.98
CA GLY A 114 10.85 3.89 0.34
C GLY A 114 11.79 4.33 1.45
N THR A 115 11.23 4.72 2.59
CA THR A 115 12.03 5.01 3.79
C THR A 115 11.46 4.29 5.00
N ASP A 116 12.32 3.89 5.92
CA ASP A 116 11.92 3.28 7.19
C ASP A 116 13.04 3.47 8.22
N VAL A 117 12.69 3.55 9.49
CA VAL A 117 13.68 3.70 10.57
C VAL A 117 14.33 2.34 10.90
N ASP A 118 13.60 1.24 10.68
CA ASP A 118 14.05 -0.11 11.02
C ASP A 118 15.00 -0.67 9.96
N MET A 119 16.28 -0.80 10.33
CA MET A 119 17.30 -1.42 9.48
C MET A 119 16.97 -2.87 9.11
N LYS A 120 16.15 -3.58 9.92
CA LYS A 120 15.71 -4.93 9.60
C LYS A 120 14.87 -4.95 8.33
N VAL A 121 14.01 -3.94 8.14
CA VAL A 121 13.18 -3.81 6.95
C VAL A 121 14.01 -3.39 5.73
N ILE A 122 14.87 -2.37 5.92
CA ILE A 122 15.64 -1.76 4.83
C ILE A 122 16.73 -2.69 4.29
N LYS A 123 17.44 -3.40 5.18
CA LYS A 123 18.63 -4.17 4.83
C LYS A 123 18.52 -5.66 5.08
N LEU A 124 17.99 -6.08 6.24
CA LEU A 124 18.14 -7.47 6.68
C LEU A 124 17.04 -8.41 6.16
N GLY A 125 15.82 -7.95 5.94
CA GLY A 125 14.70 -8.82 5.58
C GLY A 125 14.44 -9.91 6.63
N LYS A 126 14.03 -11.09 6.16
CA LYS A 126 13.73 -12.27 6.96
C LYS A 126 14.12 -13.54 6.19
N THR A 127 14.54 -14.58 6.90
CA THR A 127 14.65 -15.93 6.34
C THR A 127 13.34 -16.68 6.57
N THR A 128 12.76 -17.25 5.50
CA THR A 128 11.54 -18.05 5.59
C THR A 128 11.83 -19.41 6.24
N ALA A 129 10.78 -20.12 6.65
CA ALA A 129 10.92 -21.49 7.16
C ALA A 129 11.55 -22.46 6.14
N LYS A 130 11.54 -22.10 4.85
CA LYS A 130 12.16 -22.86 3.76
C LYS A 130 13.64 -22.52 3.55
N GLY A 131 14.21 -21.62 4.36
CA GLY A 131 15.60 -21.18 4.25
C GLY A 131 15.83 -20.06 3.22
N GLU A 132 14.79 -19.56 2.57
CA GLU A 132 14.91 -18.49 1.57
C GLU A 132 15.01 -17.12 2.25
N HIS A 133 15.94 -16.29 1.80
CA HIS A 133 16.05 -14.91 2.25
C HIS A 133 15.09 -14.01 1.47
N VAL A 134 14.19 -13.35 2.18
CA VAL A 134 13.16 -12.48 1.61
C VAL A 134 13.21 -11.09 2.24
N ASN A 135 12.97 -10.07 1.43
CA ASN A 135 13.00 -8.66 1.81
C ASN A 135 12.05 -7.85 0.91
N VAL A 136 12.02 -6.53 1.06
CA VAL A 136 11.20 -5.65 0.21
C VAL A 136 11.47 -5.87 -1.28
N TYR A 137 12.73 -6.05 -1.70
CA TYR A 137 13.08 -6.30 -3.09
C TYR A 137 12.47 -7.60 -3.63
N SER A 138 12.42 -8.65 -2.81
CA SER A 138 11.77 -9.92 -3.17
C SER A 138 10.27 -9.75 -3.44
N ASN A 139 9.58 -8.86 -2.73
CA ASN A 139 8.17 -8.55 -3.01
C ASN A 139 7.99 -7.89 -4.38
N PHE A 140 8.82 -6.88 -4.70
CA PHE A 140 8.77 -6.25 -6.02
C PHE A 140 9.14 -7.24 -7.13
N GLN A 141 10.10 -8.14 -6.88
CA GLN A 141 10.45 -9.19 -7.84
C GLN A 141 9.31 -10.17 -8.06
N HIS A 142 8.64 -10.62 -7.00
CA HIS A 142 7.48 -11.52 -7.07
C HIS A 142 6.36 -10.98 -7.97
N TYR A 143 6.14 -9.65 -7.96
CA TYR A 143 5.15 -9.00 -8.82
C TYR A 143 5.68 -8.56 -10.20
N GLY A 144 6.95 -8.84 -10.54
CA GLY A 144 7.56 -8.41 -11.80
C GLY A 144 7.81 -6.91 -11.88
N THR A 145 7.91 -6.23 -10.74
CA THR A 145 8.09 -4.77 -10.64
C THR A 145 9.43 -4.36 -10.03
N ARG A 146 10.41 -5.26 -9.95
CA ARG A 146 11.73 -4.99 -9.35
C ARG A 146 12.43 -3.74 -9.91
N GLY A 147 12.32 -3.50 -11.22
CA GLY A 147 12.89 -2.30 -11.88
C GLY A 147 12.16 -0.99 -11.57
N ARG A 148 11.11 -1.02 -10.75
CA ARG A 148 10.39 0.16 -10.27
C ARG A 148 10.77 0.57 -8.84
N LEU A 149 11.50 -0.27 -8.11
CA LEU A 149 12.03 0.12 -6.80
C LEU A 149 13.36 0.84 -7.01
N ALA A 150 13.33 2.16 -6.93
CA ALA A 150 14.47 3.05 -7.12
C ALA A 150 15.47 2.92 -5.95
N GLY A 151 14.97 2.76 -4.72
CA GLY A 151 15.82 2.57 -3.56
C GLY A 151 15.08 2.60 -2.23
N LEU A 152 15.78 2.16 -1.19
CA LEU A 152 15.34 2.19 0.19
C LEU A 152 16.33 2.99 1.03
N LEU A 153 15.85 3.91 1.84
CA LEU A 153 16.67 4.75 2.71
C LEU A 153 16.29 4.51 4.16
N ARG A 154 17.30 4.34 5.03
CA ARG A 154 17.04 4.35 6.47
C ARG A 154 16.88 5.78 6.93
N LEU A 155 15.67 6.15 7.36
CA LEU A 155 15.35 7.52 7.76
C LEU A 155 14.33 7.51 8.90
N ASP A 156 14.43 8.52 9.75
CA ASP A 156 13.42 8.86 10.74
C ASP A 156 12.74 10.17 10.30
N LEU A 157 11.42 10.14 10.08
CA LEU A 157 10.69 11.31 9.59
C LEU A 157 10.61 12.44 10.63
N HIS A 158 10.71 12.13 11.93
CA HIS A 158 10.82 13.15 12.98
C HIS A 158 12.12 13.94 12.88
N THR A 159 13.11 13.35 12.20
CA THR A 159 14.47 13.82 12.14
C THR A 159 14.89 13.99 10.68
N HIS A 160 14.45 15.09 10.07
CA HIS A 160 14.56 15.32 8.63
C HIS A 160 15.99 15.04 8.07
N PRO A 161 16.15 14.24 6.99
CA PRO A 161 17.47 13.85 6.45
C PRO A 161 18.29 15.00 5.89
N PHE A 162 17.66 15.99 5.26
CA PHE A 162 18.37 17.17 4.75
C PHE A 162 18.69 18.15 5.89
N ARG A 163 19.48 17.68 6.86
CA ARG A 163 20.01 18.47 7.98
C ARG A 163 21.52 18.61 7.82
N ARG A 164 22.05 19.80 8.14
CA ARG A 164 23.48 20.13 7.93
C ARG A 164 24.43 19.29 8.79
N ASP A 165 23.90 18.68 9.84
CA ASP A 165 24.58 17.86 10.82
C ASP A 165 24.36 16.34 10.61
N LEU A 166 23.82 15.94 9.45
CA LEU A 166 23.69 14.53 9.12
C LEU A 166 25.09 13.91 8.95
N GLN A 167 25.43 12.98 9.84
CA GLN A 167 26.64 12.16 9.73
C GLN A 167 26.30 10.83 9.05
N GLU A 168 27.06 10.45 8.03
CA GLU A 168 26.99 9.13 7.44
C GLU A 168 27.57 8.11 8.43
N GLY A 169 26.70 7.30 9.05
CA GLY A 169 27.15 6.18 9.89
C GLY A 169 27.33 4.93 9.04
N ALA A 170 28.57 4.47 8.88
CA ALA A 170 28.83 3.13 8.38
C ALA A 170 28.49 2.11 9.48
N ALA A 171 28.19 0.85 9.12
CA ALA A 171 27.84 -0.19 10.10
C ALA A 171 28.95 -0.44 11.13
N SER A 172 30.19 -0.02 10.86
CA SER A 172 31.32 -0.02 11.79
C SER A 172 31.13 0.94 12.97
N ASP A 173 30.40 2.03 12.78
CA ASP A 173 30.38 3.16 13.72
C ASP A 173 29.33 2.96 14.82
N ILE A 174 28.31 2.12 14.55
CA ILE A 174 27.28 1.75 15.52
C ILE A 174 27.83 0.77 16.57
N ALA A 175 28.80 -0.06 16.21
CA ALA A 175 29.42 -1.02 17.14
C ALA A 175 30.26 -0.32 18.22
N LEU A 176 30.81 0.87 17.94
CA LEU A 176 31.61 1.66 18.88
C LEU A 176 30.76 2.42 19.92
N GLN A 177 29.47 2.62 19.66
CA GLN A 177 28.56 3.31 20.58
C GLN A 177 27.84 2.37 21.57
N GLN A 178 28.06 1.05 21.46
CA GLN A 178 27.44 0.05 22.34
C GLN A 178 28.42 -0.70 23.25
N ALA A 179 29.69 -0.28 23.31
CA ALA A 179 30.62 -0.81 24.31
C ALA A 179 30.26 -0.22 25.69
N PRO A 180 29.98 -1.04 26.73
CA PRO A 180 29.80 -0.51 28.07
C PRO A 180 31.13 0.04 28.59
N ASP A 181 31.09 1.23 29.19
CA ASP A 181 32.21 1.84 29.90
C ASP A 181 32.62 0.93 31.07
N HIS A 182 33.59 0.04 30.83
CA HIS A 182 34.34 -0.62 31.88
C HIS A 182 35.64 0.15 32.10
N ASN A 183 35.63 0.98 33.15
CA ASN A 183 36.76 1.45 33.98
C ASN A 183 36.10 2.32 35.07
N GLY A 184 36.15 2.08 36.37
CA GLY A 184 37.02 1.29 37.21
C GLY A 184 37.30 2.14 38.44
N GLU A 185 36.83 1.74 39.63
CA GLU A 185 37.42 2.20 40.89
C GLU A 185 37.60 1.00 41.82
N SER A 186 38.87 0.70 42.07
CA SER A 186 39.38 -0.22 43.06
C SER A 186 40.31 0.55 44.00
N GLY A 187 40.14 0.34 45.31
CA GLY A 187 41.04 0.79 46.38
C GLY A 187 40.44 1.95 47.19
N GLY A 188 40.40 1.95 48.51
CA GLY A 188 40.99 1.10 49.54
C GLY A 188 40.91 1.84 50.87
N ILE A 189 40.86 1.07 51.96
CA ILE A 189 40.68 1.43 53.39
C ILE A 189 39.23 1.72 53.80
#